data_AF-A0A089I122-F1
#
_entry.id   AF-A0A089I122-F1
#
_cell.length_a   1.000
_cell.length_b   1.000
_cell.length_c   1.000
_cell.angle_alpha   90.00
_cell.angle_beta   90.00
_cell.angle_gamma   90.00
#
_symmetry.space_group_name_H-M   'P 1'
#
loop_
_entity.id
_entity.type
_entity.pdbx_description
1 polymer ?
#
loop_
_entity_poly.entity_id
_entity_poly.type
_entity_poly.pdbx_seq_one_letter_code
_entity_poly.pdbx_strand_id
1 'polypeptide(L)'
;MERNSYQLQRRVSALAAHLVDGDGRPRTMSLIFSNQPDRHYMVRLSGQLPIDRMVGLGKFSLPMVAYDPFAYSIYDSDDINVDSPVLVDTEVSVDAAYEFAVTGPVTLVVDNFGALNVKPVIEIAGSFGTLSLTVGGVVTTYNAAMSGTLILDFQRGTARIGSTNLLLNTNARFGALSPGVSSVIVGGTGLNFSMSIKFKAKYAG
;
A
#
# COMPACT_ATOMS: atom_id res chain seq x y z
N MET A 1 -40.38 -9.70 -28.20
CA MET A 1 -39.51 -8.59 -27.71
C MET A 1 -39.39 -8.55 -26.18
N GLU A 2 -40.39 -8.99 -25.39
CA GLU A 2 -40.37 -8.97 -23.90
C GLU A 2 -39.29 -9.81 -23.21
N ARG A 3 -38.83 -10.92 -23.80
CA ARG A 3 -37.75 -11.75 -23.21
C ARG A 3 -36.42 -11.00 -23.07
N ASN A 4 -36.15 -10.04 -23.95
CA ASN A 4 -34.90 -9.29 -23.97
C ASN A 4 -34.87 -8.22 -22.87
N SER A 5 -35.98 -7.49 -22.67
CA SER A 5 -36.08 -6.46 -21.62
C SER A 5 -36.02 -7.05 -20.20
N TYR A 6 -36.65 -8.21 -19.98
CA TYR A 6 -36.62 -8.90 -18.69
C TYR A 6 -35.21 -9.43 -18.34
N GLN A 7 -34.51 -10.02 -19.31
CA GLN A 7 -33.13 -10.48 -19.10
C GLN A 7 -32.16 -9.31 -18.85
N LEU A 8 -32.34 -8.21 -19.58
CA LEU A 8 -31.56 -7.00 -19.38
C LEU A 8 -31.78 -6.43 -17.97
N GLN A 9 -33.03 -6.34 -17.52
CA GLN A 9 -33.35 -5.87 -16.17
C GLN A 9 -32.72 -6.77 -15.09
N ARG A 10 -32.76 -8.09 -15.26
CA ARG A 10 -32.10 -9.02 -14.33
C ARG A 10 -30.58 -8.80 -14.25
N ARG A 11 -29.92 -8.54 -15.38
CA ARG A 11 -28.47 -8.26 -15.42
C ARG A 11 -28.13 -6.94 -14.75
N VAL A 12 -28.95 -5.91 -14.95
CA VAL A 12 -28.75 -4.60 -14.30
C VAL A 12 -28.98 -4.70 -12.79
N SER A 13 -30.01 -5.41 -12.34
CA SER A 13 -30.23 -5.65 -10.91
C SER A 13 -29.10 -6.48 -10.28
N ALA A 14 -28.55 -7.47 -10.99
CA ALA A 14 -27.39 -8.24 -10.52
C ALA A 14 -26.13 -7.37 -10.40
N LEU A 15 -25.91 -6.46 -11.37
CA LEU A 15 -24.82 -5.49 -11.31
C LEU A 15 -25.01 -4.52 -10.14
N ALA A 16 -26.20 -3.96 -9.96
CA ALA A 16 -26.51 -3.07 -8.84
C ALA A 16 -26.31 -3.77 -7.48
N ALA A 17 -26.75 -5.02 -7.37
CA ALA A 17 -26.54 -5.83 -6.17
C ALA A 17 -25.05 -6.10 -5.88
N HIS A 18 -24.20 -6.20 -6.91
CA HIS A 18 -22.76 -6.37 -6.72
C HIS A 18 -22.06 -5.12 -6.18
N LEU A 19 -22.65 -3.94 -6.40
CA LEU A 19 -22.10 -2.65 -6.01
C LEU A 19 -22.44 -2.25 -4.56
N VAL A 20 -23.35 -2.98 -3.92
CA VAL A 20 -23.79 -2.75 -2.54
C VAL A 20 -23.42 -3.93 -1.64
N ASP A 21 -23.29 -3.68 -0.34
CA ASP A 21 -23.09 -4.72 0.66
C ASP A 21 -24.42 -5.39 1.08
N GLY A 22 -24.35 -6.33 2.03
CA GLY A 22 -25.53 -7.05 2.54
C GLY A 22 -26.58 -6.16 3.22
N ASP A 23 -26.19 -4.94 3.63
CA ASP A 23 -27.05 -3.93 4.24
C ASP A 23 -27.54 -2.89 3.20
N GLY A 24 -27.20 -3.06 1.92
CA GLY A 24 -27.59 -2.16 0.83
C GLY A 24 -26.77 -0.87 0.76
N ARG A 25 -25.65 -0.76 1.47
CA ARG A 25 -24.75 0.41 1.44
C ARG A 25 -23.71 0.26 0.31
N PRO A 26 -23.25 1.36 -0.30
CA PRO A 26 -22.18 1.30 -1.30
C PRO A 26 -20.94 0.61 -0.75
N ARG A 27 -20.52 -0.48 -1.41
CA ARG A 27 -19.33 -1.23 -1.05
C ARG A 27 -18.07 -0.53 -1.57
N THR A 28 -16.99 -0.52 -0.79
CA THR A 28 -15.66 -0.13 -1.28
C THR A 28 -15.07 -1.27 -2.12
N MET A 29 -14.66 -0.96 -3.34
CA MET A 29 -14.11 -1.92 -4.30
C MET A 29 -12.83 -1.41 -4.95
N SER A 30 -12.01 -2.37 -5.39
CA SER A 30 -10.81 -2.10 -6.18
C SER A 30 -11.17 -1.93 -7.64
N LEU A 31 -10.80 -0.79 -8.21
CA LEU A 31 -10.94 -0.49 -9.63
C LEU A 31 -9.55 -0.39 -10.25
N ILE A 32 -9.30 -1.18 -11.28
CA ILE A 32 -8.10 -1.11 -12.12
C ILE A 32 -8.57 -0.71 -13.52
N PHE A 33 -8.00 0.36 -14.06
CA PHE A 33 -8.29 0.77 -15.43
C PHE A 33 -7.42 -0.01 -16.41
N SER A 34 -7.98 -0.44 -17.53
CA SER A 34 -7.22 -1.24 -18.52
C SER A 34 -6.03 -0.48 -19.13
N ASN A 35 -6.04 0.85 -19.11
CA ASN A 35 -4.92 1.69 -19.55
C ASN A 35 -3.88 1.96 -18.45
N GLN A 36 -4.13 1.55 -17.20
CA GLN A 36 -3.23 1.67 -16.06
C GLN A 36 -3.32 0.40 -15.19
N PRO A 37 -2.83 -0.75 -15.71
CA PRO A 37 -2.97 -2.04 -15.06
C PRO A 37 -2.07 -2.21 -13.82
N ASP A 38 -1.10 -1.31 -13.62
CA ASP A 38 -0.11 -1.31 -12.55
C ASP A 38 -0.64 -0.79 -11.21
N ARG A 39 -1.81 -0.14 -11.21
CA ARG A 39 -2.37 0.53 -10.05
C ARG A 39 -3.87 0.31 -9.89
N HIS A 40 -4.32 0.41 -8.65
CA HIS A 40 -5.71 0.26 -8.29
C HIS A 40 -6.21 1.43 -7.45
N TYR A 41 -7.51 1.70 -7.59
CA TYR A 41 -8.24 2.77 -6.93
C TYR A 41 -9.27 2.19 -5.99
N MET A 42 -9.39 2.75 -4.79
CA MET A 42 -10.47 2.40 -3.86
C MET A 42 -11.67 3.29 -4.14
N VAL A 43 -12.71 2.73 -4.78
CA VAL A 43 -13.90 3.46 -5.18
C VAL A 43 -15.16 2.92 -4.50
N ARG A 44 -16.18 3.76 -4.40
CA ARG A 44 -17.54 3.38 -3.98
C ARG A 44 -18.55 3.99 -4.93
N LEU A 45 -19.72 3.36 -5.05
CA LEU A 45 -20.83 3.94 -5.81
C LEU A 45 -21.27 5.27 -5.17
N SER A 46 -21.50 6.27 -6.00
CA SER A 46 -21.95 7.61 -5.59
C SER A 46 -23.27 7.94 -6.24
N GLY A 47 -24.35 7.99 -5.46
CA GLY A 47 -25.68 8.33 -5.96
C GLY A 47 -26.43 7.17 -6.59
N GLN A 48 -27.51 7.50 -7.29
CA GLN A 48 -28.37 6.53 -7.98
C GLN A 48 -27.81 6.21 -9.36
N LEU A 49 -28.03 5.00 -9.86
CA LEU A 49 -27.68 4.56 -11.22
C LEU A 49 -28.67 5.16 -12.24
N PRO A 50 -28.30 6.18 -13.04
CA PRO A 50 -29.17 6.63 -14.12
C PRO A 50 -29.08 5.62 -15.27
N ILE A 51 -30.17 4.88 -15.49
CA ILE A 51 -30.26 3.95 -16.61
C ILE A 51 -31.00 4.67 -17.74
N ASP A 52 -30.25 5.15 -18.73
CA ASP A 52 -30.83 5.70 -19.94
C ASP A 52 -31.07 4.57 -20.95
N ARG A 53 -32.29 4.49 -21.51
CA ARG A 53 -32.72 3.40 -22.39
C ARG A 53 -32.92 3.94 -23.79
N MET A 54 -31.92 3.73 -24.66
CA MET A 54 -32.15 3.79 -26.10
C MET A 54 -32.57 2.42 -26.62
N VAL A 55 -33.48 2.42 -27.59
CA VAL A 55 -34.07 1.18 -28.15
C VAL A 55 -32.96 0.29 -28.72
N GLY A 56 -32.76 -0.88 -28.11
CA GLY A 56 -31.81 -1.91 -28.56
C GLY A 56 -30.39 -1.83 -27.98
N LEU A 57 -29.98 -0.69 -27.39
CA LEU A 57 -28.66 -0.46 -26.78
C LEU A 57 -28.81 0.35 -25.49
N GLY A 58 -28.41 -0.24 -24.36
CA GLY A 58 -28.40 0.45 -23.06
C GLY A 58 -27.04 1.08 -22.79
N LYS A 59 -27.00 2.40 -22.62
CA LYS A 59 -25.83 3.12 -22.10
C LYS A 59 -26.14 3.55 -20.68
N PHE A 60 -25.24 3.27 -19.76
CA PHE A 60 -25.34 3.76 -18.39
C PHE A 60 -24.00 4.35 -17.98
N SER A 61 -24.06 5.36 -17.12
CA SER A 61 -22.88 5.91 -16.46
C SER A 61 -22.92 5.46 -15.01
N LEU A 62 -21.82 4.89 -14.53
CA LEU A 62 -21.66 4.51 -13.14
C LEU A 62 -20.96 5.65 -12.39
N PRO A 63 -21.69 6.51 -11.67
CA PRO A 63 -21.04 7.54 -10.85
C PRO A 63 -20.32 6.86 -9.70
N MET A 64 -19.00 6.75 -9.79
CA MET A 64 -18.14 6.27 -8.72
C MET A 64 -17.42 7.45 -8.07
N VAL A 65 -17.27 7.40 -6.76
CA VAL A 65 -16.41 8.35 -6.03
C VAL A 65 -15.25 7.57 -5.42
N ALA A 66 -14.06 8.15 -5.51
CA ALA A 66 -12.90 7.63 -4.83
C ALA A 66 -13.14 7.72 -3.31
N TYR A 67 -13.11 6.58 -2.63
CA TYR A 67 -13.14 6.54 -1.16
C TYR A 67 -11.83 7.10 -0.60
N ASP A 68 -10.73 6.79 -1.28
CA ASP A 68 -9.41 7.37 -1.07
C ASP A 68 -8.99 8.06 -2.39
N PRO A 69 -8.62 9.36 -2.40
CA PRO A 69 -8.25 10.09 -3.61
C PRO A 69 -6.94 9.61 -4.26
N PHE A 70 -6.27 8.60 -3.71
CA PHE A 70 -5.01 8.10 -4.21
C PHE A 70 -5.14 6.74 -4.89
N ALA A 71 -4.30 6.50 -5.89
CA ALA A 71 -4.10 5.17 -6.47
C ALA A 71 -2.91 4.48 -5.79
N TYR A 72 -2.97 3.16 -5.68
CA TYR A 72 -1.93 2.34 -5.07
C TYR A 72 -1.40 1.30 -6.05
N SER A 73 -0.11 1.03 -5.99
CA SER A 73 0.50 -0.09 -6.70
C SER A 73 -0.20 -1.40 -6.35
N ILE A 74 -0.35 -2.28 -7.34
CA ILE A 74 -0.79 -3.66 -7.11
C ILE A 74 0.31 -4.53 -6.47
N TYR A 75 1.57 -4.11 -6.59
CA TYR A 75 2.73 -4.76 -6.00
C TYR A 75 3.03 -4.20 -4.60
N ASP A 76 3.31 -5.09 -3.65
CA ASP A 76 3.93 -4.76 -2.38
C ASP A 76 5.45 -4.72 -2.55
N SER A 77 6.13 -3.75 -1.94
CA SER A 77 7.57 -3.57 -2.16
C SER A 77 8.40 -4.79 -1.76
N ASP A 78 8.04 -5.50 -0.69
CA ASP A 78 8.72 -6.72 -0.24
C ASP A 78 8.48 -7.93 -1.13
N ASP A 79 7.48 -7.91 -2.01
CA ASP A 79 7.25 -8.96 -3.01
C ASP A 79 8.03 -8.73 -4.31
N ILE A 80 8.68 -7.57 -4.47
CA ILE A 80 9.45 -7.23 -5.67
C ILE A 80 10.87 -7.78 -5.50
N ASN A 81 11.21 -8.73 -6.37
CA ASN A 81 12.57 -9.24 -6.55
C ASN A 81 12.83 -9.49 -8.05
N VAL A 82 14.06 -9.91 -8.38
CA VAL A 82 14.50 -10.13 -9.77
C VAL A 82 13.68 -11.17 -10.54
N ASP A 83 12.99 -12.07 -9.85
CA ASP A 83 12.15 -13.12 -10.44
C ASP A 83 10.66 -12.76 -10.46
N SER A 84 10.26 -11.62 -9.87
CA SER A 84 8.85 -11.21 -9.79
C SER A 84 8.33 -10.79 -11.16
N PRO A 85 7.12 -11.25 -11.58
CA PRO A 85 6.51 -10.84 -12.83
C PRO A 85 5.97 -9.41 -12.74
N VAL A 86 6.88 -8.44 -12.93
CA VAL A 86 6.58 -7.02 -12.99
C VAL A 86 6.26 -6.63 -14.43
N LEU A 87 5.21 -5.81 -14.62
CA LEU A 87 4.88 -5.29 -15.96
C LEU A 87 6.03 -4.42 -16.47
N VAL A 88 6.38 -4.59 -17.76
CA VAL A 88 7.54 -3.94 -18.42
C VAL A 88 7.43 -2.41 -18.45
N ASP A 89 6.22 -1.85 -18.24
CA ASP A 89 5.92 -0.42 -18.27
C ASP A 89 5.59 0.12 -16.87
N THR A 90 6.36 -0.31 -15.86
CA THR A 90 6.26 0.19 -14.48
C THR A 90 7.50 0.98 -14.11
N GLU A 91 7.34 1.90 -13.16
CA GLU A 91 8.43 2.73 -12.63
C GLU A 91 9.32 1.97 -11.62
N VAL A 92 9.13 0.66 -11.47
CA VAL A 92 9.91 -0.15 -10.52
C VAL A 92 11.32 -0.33 -11.07
N SER A 93 12.33 0.08 -10.29
CA SER A 93 13.74 -0.11 -10.65
C SER A 93 14.11 -1.60 -10.70
N VAL A 94 14.94 -1.99 -11.68
CA VAL A 94 15.46 -3.36 -11.84
C VAL A 94 16.33 -3.79 -10.65
N ASP A 95 17.03 -2.83 -10.05
CA ASP A 95 17.90 -3.05 -8.89
C ASP A 95 17.18 -2.77 -7.55
N ALA A 96 15.84 -2.70 -7.57
CA ALA A 96 15.07 -2.43 -6.37
C ALA A 96 15.25 -3.56 -5.34
N ALA A 97 15.66 -3.18 -4.13
CA ALA A 97 15.79 -4.07 -2.99
C ALA A 97 15.07 -3.45 -1.79
N TYR A 98 14.31 -4.29 -1.09
CA TYR A 98 13.54 -3.90 0.08
C TYR A 98 13.81 -4.78 1.30
N GLU A 99 14.72 -5.75 1.16
CA GLU A 99 15.22 -6.60 2.22
C GLU A 99 16.73 -6.42 2.37
N PHE A 100 17.18 -6.28 3.61
CA PHE A 100 18.57 -5.94 3.91
C PHE A 100 19.09 -6.74 5.11
N ALA A 101 20.32 -7.25 5.01
CA ALA A 101 21.06 -7.76 6.15
C ALA A 101 21.86 -6.62 6.79
N VAL A 102 21.69 -6.40 8.09
CA VAL A 102 22.35 -5.32 8.84
C VAL A 102 23.15 -5.91 9.99
N THR A 103 24.48 -5.80 9.87
CA THR A 103 25.45 -6.23 10.89
C THR A 103 26.22 -5.07 11.53
N GLY A 104 25.85 -3.84 11.17
CA GLY A 104 26.50 -2.60 11.61
C GLY A 104 25.81 -1.37 11.04
N PRO A 105 26.18 -0.15 11.47
CA PRO A 105 25.60 1.07 10.92
C PRO A 105 25.82 1.15 9.42
N VAL A 106 24.77 1.48 8.67
CA VAL A 106 24.76 1.42 7.20
C VAL A 106 23.76 2.42 6.62
N THR A 107 24.05 2.91 5.42
CA THR A 107 23.07 3.67 4.61
C THR A 107 22.52 2.75 3.53
N LEU A 108 21.21 2.58 3.52
CA LEU A 108 20.49 1.76 2.56
C LEU A 108 19.83 2.65 1.53
N VAL A 109 19.75 2.16 0.30
CA VAL A 109 19.09 2.84 -0.81
C VAL A 109 17.74 2.18 -1.01
N VAL A 110 16.67 2.97 -0.95
CA VAL A 110 15.29 2.50 -1.07
C VAL A 110 14.58 3.36 -2.09
N ASP A 111 14.03 2.74 -3.13
CA ASP A 111 13.30 3.43 -4.18
C ASP A 111 11.79 3.37 -3.92
N ASN A 112 11.17 4.52 -3.67
CA ASN A 112 9.72 4.65 -3.71
C ASN A 112 9.31 5.00 -5.15
N PHE A 113 9.03 3.98 -5.95
CA PHE A 113 8.57 4.06 -7.34
C PHE A 113 7.16 4.69 -7.52
N GLY A 114 6.59 5.24 -6.44
CA GLY A 114 5.36 6.02 -6.44
C GLY A 114 5.60 7.50 -6.74
N ALA A 115 4.52 8.24 -6.94
CA ALA A 115 4.56 9.70 -7.13
C ALA A 115 4.33 10.49 -5.83
N LEU A 116 3.98 9.82 -4.72
CA LEU A 116 3.67 10.45 -3.43
C LEU A 116 4.47 9.83 -2.27
N ASN A 117 4.63 10.59 -1.19
CA ASN A 117 5.28 10.11 0.03
C ASN A 117 4.53 8.90 0.61
N VAL A 118 5.28 7.90 1.07
CA VAL A 118 4.75 6.69 1.71
C VAL A 118 5.31 6.50 3.11
N LYS A 119 4.48 5.99 4.02
CA LYS A 119 4.91 5.64 5.38
C LYS A 119 5.02 4.11 5.46
N PRO A 120 6.24 3.55 5.50
CA PRO A 120 6.43 2.11 5.41
C PRO A 120 6.09 1.38 6.71
N VAL A 121 5.88 0.07 6.60
CA VAL A 121 6.03 -0.85 7.72
C VAL A 121 7.45 -1.41 7.65
N ILE A 122 8.23 -1.22 8.71
CA ILE A 122 9.58 -1.75 8.83
C ILE A 122 9.53 -2.98 9.74
N GLU A 123 9.88 -4.13 9.19
CA GLU A 123 10.00 -5.39 9.92
C GLU A 123 11.48 -5.68 10.16
N ILE A 124 11.85 -5.95 11.41
CA ILE A 124 13.23 -6.23 11.82
C ILE A 124 13.25 -7.56 12.55
N ALA A 125 13.95 -8.55 12.01
CA ALA A 125 14.10 -9.88 12.60
C ALA A 125 15.57 -10.14 12.97
N GLY A 126 15.84 -10.32 14.27
CA GLY A 126 17.20 -10.55 14.76
C GLY A 126 17.40 -9.92 16.13
N SER A 127 18.52 -9.22 16.32
CA SER A 127 18.85 -8.58 17.59
C SER A 127 19.62 -7.27 17.44
N PHE A 128 19.50 -6.40 18.43
CA PHE A 128 20.32 -5.19 18.60
C PHE A 128 20.30 -4.70 20.05
N GLY A 129 21.26 -3.85 20.41
CA GLY A 129 21.30 -3.14 21.70
C GLY A 129 20.49 -1.84 21.68
N THR A 130 20.66 -1.04 20.62
CA THR A 130 19.87 0.16 20.32
C THR A 130 19.73 0.30 18.81
N LEU A 131 18.72 1.04 18.36
CA LEU A 131 18.49 1.30 16.94
C LEU A 131 18.16 2.78 16.71
N SER A 132 18.66 3.34 15.60
CA SER A 132 18.19 4.58 15.01
C SER A 132 17.94 4.39 13.53
N LEU A 133 16.77 4.80 13.04
CA LEU A 133 16.42 4.82 11.62
C LEU A 133 16.14 6.25 11.20
N THR A 134 16.88 6.77 10.23
CA THR A 134 16.56 8.05 9.58
C THR A 134 15.82 7.77 8.28
N VAL A 135 14.56 8.18 8.21
CA VAL A 135 13.69 8.01 7.03
C VAL A 135 13.09 9.37 6.69
N GLY A 136 13.37 9.90 5.48
CA GLY A 136 12.90 11.22 5.06
C GLY A 136 13.34 12.35 5.99
N GLY A 137 14.56 12.26 6.53
CA GLY A 137 15.12 13.23 7.49
C GLY A 137 14.56 13.13 8.93
N VAL A 138 13.62 12.22 9.20
CA VAL A 138 13.08 11.98 10.54
C VAL A 138 13.79 10.80 11.19
N VAL A 139 14.33 11.01 12.39
CA VAL A 139 15.01 9.96 13.17
C VAL A 139 14.01 9.26 14.11
N THR A 140 13.77 7.98 13.86
CA THR A 140 13.10 7.05 14.78
C THR A 140 14.14 6.34 15.62
N THR A 141 14.07 6.42 16.94
CA THR A 141 14.99 5.70 17.83
C THR A 141 14.28 4.55 18.54
N TYR A 142 15.02 3.49 18.90
CA TYR A 142 14.61 2.45 19.84
C TYR A 142 15.73 2.27 20.87
N ASN A 143 15.45 2.63 22.13
CA ASN A 143 16.43 2.80 23.20
C ASN A 143 16.42 1.65 24.22
N ALA A 144 16.25 0.43 23.74
CA ALA A 144 16.31 -0.78 24.55
C ALA A 144 16.86 -1.94 23.72
N ALA A 145 17.46 -2.93 24.40
CA ALA A 145 17.89 -4.16 23.72
C ALA A 145 16.67 -4.91 23.17
N MET A 146 16.82 -5.49 21.99
CA MET A 146 15.76 -6.19 21.26
C MET A 146 16.28 -7.53 20.75
N SER A 147 15.42 -8.55 20.83
CA SER A 147 15.57 -9.80 20.11
C SER A 147 14.21 -10.29 19.60
N GLY A 148 14.20 -11.00 18.46
CA GLY A 148 12.98 -11.48 17.81
C GLY A 148 12.58 -10.59 16.63
N THR A 149 11.26 -10.50 16.37
CA THR A 149 10.71 -9.75 15.23
C THR A 149 9.97 -8.49 15.69
N LEU A 150 10.62 -7.35 15.53
CA LEU A 150 10.05 -6.02 15.78
C LEU A 150 9.35 -5.51 14.52
N ILE A 151 8.12 -5.02 14.69
CA ILE A 151 7.35 -4.36 13.63
C ILE A 151 7.17 -2.89 14.01
N LEU A 152 7.69 -2.00 13.18
CA LEU A 152 7.48 -0.56 13.25
C LEU A 152 6.53 -0.15 12.12
N ASP A 153 5.29 0.21 12.45
CA ASP A 153 4.31 0.69 11.47
C ASP A 153 4.33 2.22 11.48
N PHE A 154 4.96 2.85 10.49
CA PHE A 154 5.12 4.31 10.45
C PHE A 154 3.80 5.01 10.11
N GLN A 155 2.90 4.32 9.41
CA GLN A 155 1.58 4.85 9.07
C GLN A 155 0.69 4.94 10.31
N ARG A 156 0.66 3.87 11.12
CA ARG A 156 -0.11 3.81 12.38
C ARG A 156 0.63 4.42 13.57
N GLY A 157 1.92 4.66 13.45
CA GLY A 157 2.76 5.17 14.54
C GLY A 157 2.90 4.18 15.70
N THR A 158 3.15 2.90 15.38
CA THR A 158 3.21 1.83 16.39
C THR A 158 4.52 1.06 16.31
N ALA A 159 4.92 0.47 17.44
CA ALA A 159 6.04 -0.45 17.55
C ALA A 159 5.59 -1.67 18.35
N ARG A 160 5.84 -2.89 17.85
CA ARG A 160 5.39 -4.12 18.53
C ARG A 160 6.27 -5.33 18.25
N ILE A 161 6.29 -6.28 19.19
CA ILE A 161 6.73 -7.66 18.97
C ILE A 161 5.53 -8.56 19.27
N GLY A 162 5.08 -9.33 18.28
CA GLY A 162 3.82 -10.07 18.37
C GLY A 162 2.64 -9.13 18.68
N SER A 163 1.99 -9.34 19.82
CA SER A 163 0.91 -8.50 20.36
C SER A 163 1.38 -7.45 21.38
N THR A 164 2.64 -7.48 21.80
CA THR A 164 3.17 -6.58 22.83
C THR A 164 3.51 -5.22 22.23
N ASN A 165 2.92 -4.15 22.76
CA ASN A 165 3.23 -2.77 22.40
C ASN A 165 4.59 -2.36 22.99
N LEU A 166 5.47 -1.82 22.15
CA LEU A 166 6.81 -1.37 22.48
C LEU A 166 7.05 0.09 22.11
N LEU A 167 5.99 0.86 21.84
CA LEU A 167 6.08 2.27 21.47
C LEU A 167 6.87 3.10 22.49
N LEU A 168 6.78 2.77 23.79
CA LEU A 168 7.52 3.43 24.87
C LEU A 168 9.05 3.28 24.77
N ASN A 169 9.54 2.27 24.07
CA ASN A 169 10.97 2.11 23.82
C ASN A 169 11.46 3.03 22.69
N THR A 170 10.55 3.71 22.01
CA THR A 170 10.86 4.63 20.91
C THR A 170 10.73 6.09 21.29
N ASN A 171 11.16 6.99 20.41
CA ASN A 171 10.85 8.42 20.52
C ASN A 171 9.49 8.80 19.88
N ALA A 172 8.68 7.83 19.44
CA ALA A 172 7.40 8.00 18.75
C ALA A 172 7.46 8.91 17.51
N ARG A 173 8.63 9.05 16.88
CA ARG A 173 8.79 9.78 15.62
C ARG A 173 8.87 8.77 14.48
N PHE A 174 8.10 9.02 13.43
CA PHE A 174 8.02 8.13 12.27
C PHE A 174 8.10 8.97 10.99
N GLY A 175 9.09 8.65 10.15
CA GLY A 175 9.35 9.34 8.90
C GLY A 175 8.42 8.93 7.75
N ALA A 176 8.78 9.37 6.55
CA ALA A 176 8.15 8.94 5.31
C ALA A 176 9.23 8.84 4.23
N LEU A 177 9.07 7.89 3.31
CA LEU A 177 9.89 7.79 2.11
C LEU A 177 9.33 8.77 1.07
N SER A 178 10.19 9.65 0.56
CA SER A 178 9.85 10.53 -0.56
C SER A 178 9.85 9.75 -1.88
N PRO A 179 9.10 10.20 -2.90
CA PRO A 179 9.16 9.64 -4.25
C PRO A 179 10.59 9.52 -4.78
N GLY A 180 10.84 8.44 -5.50
CA GLY A 180 12.13 8.08 -6.05
C GLY A 180 13.11 7.52 -5.00
N VAL A 181 14.39 7.58 -5.38
CA VAL A 181 15.49 7.02 -4.60
C VAL A 181 15.74 7.83 -3.33
N SER A 182 15.55 7.20 -2.19
CA SER A 182 15.76 7.75 -0.86
C SER A 182 16.82 6.98 -0.08
N SER A 183 17.60 7.67 0.75
CA SER A 183 18.53 7.03 1.69
C SER A 183 17.84 6.77 3.03
N VAL A 184 17.91 5.53 3.50
CA VAL A 184 17.53 5.12 4.85
C VAL A 184 18.79 4.86 5.64
N ILE A 185 19.03 5.65 6.69
CA ILE A 185 20.24 5.53 7.51
C ILE A 185 19.92 4.70 8.74
N VAL A 186 20.65 3.59 8.90
CA VAL A 186 20.56 2.70 10.05
C VAL A 186 21.76 2.92 10.96
N GLY A 187 21.50 3.15 12.24
CA GLY A 187 22.50 3.31 13.28
C GLY A 187 22.08 2.60 14.57
N GLY A 188 22.95 2.62 15.58
CA GLY A 188 22.73 1.95 16.85
C GLY A 188 23.90 1.06 17.26
N THR A 189 23.65 0.11 18.15
CA THR A 189 24.67 -0.75 18.76
C THR A 189 24.27 -2.22 18.67
N GLY A 190 25.25 -3.11 18.54
CA GLY A 190 25.01 -4.56 18.49
C GLY A 190 24.11 -5.03 17.35
N LEU A 191 24.07 -4.29 16.23
CA LEU A 191 23.17 -4.54 15.11
C LEU A 191 23.49 -5.90 14.47
N ASN A 192 22.53 -6.83 14.50
CA ASN A 192 22.61 -8.12 13.83
C ASN A 192 21.19 -8.62 13.51
N PHE A 193 20.63 -8.16 12.39
CA PHE A 193 19.25 -8.47 11.99
C PHE A 193 19.08 -8.43 10.46
N SER A 194 18.00 -9.05 9.99
CA SER A 194 17.40 -8.73 8.69
C SER A 194 16.33 -7.66 8.85
N MET A 195 16.19 -6.81 7.84
CA MET A 195 15.20 -5.75 7.80
C MET A 195 14.47 -5.74 6.46
N SER A 196 13.14 -5.77 6.51
CA SER A 196 12.28 -5.61 5.33
C SER A 196 11.51 -4.29 5.42
N ILE A 197 11.52 -3.51 4.35
CA ILE A 197 10.82 -2.22 4.24
C ILE A 197 9.62 -2.41 3.31
N LYS A 198 8.42 -2.41 3.90
CA LYS A 198 7.17 -2.79 3.25
C LYS A 198 6.29 -1.57 3.00
N PHE A 199 5.91 -1.33 1.76
CA PHE A 199 4.97 -0.28 1.39
C PHE A 199 4.28 -0.58 0.05
N LYS A 200 3.13 0.05 -0.16
CA LYS A 200 2.51 0.18 -1.49
C LYS A 200 2.82 1.56 -2.03
N ALA A 201 3.46 1.64 -3.20
CA ALA A 201 3.68 2.89 -3.90
C ALA A 201 2.36 3.60 -4.16
N LYS A 202 2.39 4.94 -4.08
CA LYS A 202 1.19 5.78 -4.05
C LYS A 202 1.25 6.83 -5.14
N TYR A 203 0.14 7.05 -5.84
CA TYR A 203 0.02 7.99 -6.95
C TYR A 203 -1.15 8.96 -6.75
N ALA A 204 -1.07 10.12 -7.40
CA ALA A 204 -2.22 11.01 -7.52
C ALA A 204 -3.33 10.30 -8.33
N GLY A 205 -4.56 10.39 -7.84
CA GLY A 205 -5.73 9.80 -8.49
C GLY A 205 -6.30 10.65 -9.63
#